data_AF-A0A061MY55-F1
#
_entry.id   AF-A0A061MY55-F1
#
_cell.length_a   1.000
_cell.length_b   1.000
_cell.length_c   1.000
_cell.angle_alpha   90.00
_cell.angle_beta   90.00
_cell.angle_gamma   90.00
#
_symmetry.space_group_name_H-M   'P 1'
#
loop_
_entity.id
_entity.type
_entity.pdbx_description
1 polymer ?
#
loop_
_entity_poly.entity_id
_entity_poly.type
_entity_poly.pdbx_seq_one_letter_code
_entity_poly.pdbx_strand_id
1 'polypeptide(L)'
;MEIELNGEWYDLNNNYVPRFNGDTGESLVQGDRTVAEERTADYAKFVVNSAGEVVFYDAYDWDDSILVESVEDGIVYGYGQEEDASDYTIVQDGQTISVDDLNRGDILYYNVDAEYAEVYNNLVSGEVESVFEESVVVDGVEYEYNGARYLAADGTIQNLDATLLEEFIDTDEPITLYLNREGHISYVIADFEGISVTGNGVFLNSEINAFAQGTRAL
;
A
#
# COMPACT_ATOMS: atom_id res chain seq x y z
N MET A 1 -26.70 4.23 -2.79
CA MET A 1 -25.48 4.37 -1.97
C MET A 1 -24.38 4.68 -2.96
N GLU A 2 -23.47 5.58 -2.65
CA GLU A 2 -22.43 6.00 -3.60
C GLU A 2 -21.05 5.70 -2.98
N ILE A 3 -20.05 5.43 -3.83
CA ILE A 3 -18.64 5.32 -3.42
C ILE A 3 -17.91 6.53 -3.99
N GLU A 4 -17.04 7.16 -3.20
CA GLU A 4 -16.19 8.27 -3.66
C GLU A 4 -14.78 7.76 -3.95
N LEU A 5 -14.33 7.94 -5.17
CA LEU A 5 -13.03 7.50 -5.64
C LEU A 5 -12.31 8.72 -6.19
N ASN A 6 -11.27 9.19 -5.50
CA ASN A 6 -10.44 10.32 -5.92
C ASN A 6 -11.27 11.59 -6.22
N GLY A 7 -12.31 11.84 -5.42
CA GLY A 7 -13.23 12.97 -5.59
C GLY A 7 -14.35 12.75 -6.63
N GLU A 8 -14.38 11.59 -7.30
CA GLU A 8 -15.46 11.19 -8.20
C GLU A 8 -16.45 10.24 -7.53
N TRP A 9 -17.73 10.42 -7.79
CA TRP A 9 -18.81 9.68 -7.12
C TRP A 9 -19.44 8.65 -8.04
N TYR A 10 -19.58 7.42 -7.56
CA TYR A 10 -20.08 6.27 -8.31
C TYR A 10 -21.30 5.64 -7.65
N ASP A 11 -22.35 5.39 -8.43
CA ASP A 11 -23.56 4.71 -7.97
C ASP A 11 -23.32 3.22 -7.74
N LEU A 12 -23.70 2.72 -6.57
CA LEU A 12 -23.76 1.30 -6.29
C LEU A 12 -24.99 0.66 -6.93
N ASN A 13 -24.82 -0.51 -7.54
CA ASN A 13 -25.94 -1.30 -8.02
C ASN A 13 -26.92 -1.59 -6.85
N ASN A 14 -28.23 -1.48 -7.10
CA ASN A 14 -29.30 -1.55 -6.09
C ASN A 14 -29.31 -2.81 -5.20
N ASN A 15 -28.57 -3.87 -5.55
CA ASN A 15 -28.49 -5.12 -4.77
C ASN A 15 -27.06 -5.46 -4.33
N TYR A 16 -26.12 -4.54 -4.46
CA TYR A 16 -24.74 -4.80 -4.08
C TYR A 16 -24.61 -4.88 -2.55
N VAL A 17 -23.89 -5.90 -2.08
CA VAL A 17 -23.57 -6.11 -0.66
C VAL A 17 -22.12 -5.70 -0.46
N PRO A 18 -21.85 -4.68 0.38
CA PRO A 18 -20.49 -4.19 0.60
C PRO A 18 -19.62 -5.23 1.28
N ARG A 19 -18.32 -5.08 1.09
CA ARG A 19 -17.29 -5.97 1.60
C ARG A 19 -16.13 -5.14 2.10
N PHE A 20 -15.64 -5.49 3.28
CA PHE A 20 -14.55 -4.80 3.93
C PHE A 20 -13.78 -5.78 4.81
N ASN A 21 -12.45 -5.85 4.66
CA ASN A 21 -11.57 -6.81 5.36
C ASN A 21 -12.10 -8.25 5.28
N GLY A 22 -12.60 -8.66 4.11
CA GLY A 22 -13.18 -9.99 3.89
C GLY A 22 -14.61 -10.20 4.44
N ASP A 23 -15.10 -9.30 5.30
CA ASP A 23 -16.43 -9.39 5.87
C ASP A 23 -17.50 -8.85 4.91
N THR A 24 -18.56 -9.65 4.70
CA THR A 24 -19.71 -9.23 3.88
C THR A 24 -20.74 -8.48 4.71
N GLY A 25 -21.21 -7.34 4.20
CA GLY A 25 -22.21 -6.48 4.84
C GLY A 25 -21.61 -5.33 5.64
N GLU A 26 -20.29 -5.35 5.85
CA GLU A 26 -19.53 -4.22 6.39
C GLU A 26 -19.23 -3.20 5.29
N SER A 27 -19.28 -1.92 5.66
CA SER A 27 -19.23 -0.78 4.74
C SER A 27 -18.36 0.31 5.36
N LEU A 28 -17.55 0.98 4.53
CA LEU A 28 -16.79 2.15 4.97
C LEU A 28 -17.73 3.29 5.43
N VAL A 29 -18.97 3.32 4.94
CA VAL A 29 -20.04 4.18 5.49
C VAL A 29 -20.81 3.48 6.61
N GLN A 30 -20.71 3.99 7.83
CA GLN A 30 -21.63 3.65 8.94
C GLN A 30 -22.67 4.76 9.18
N GLY A 31 -23.97 4.44 9.13
CA GLY A 31 -25.04 5.28 9.68
C GLY A 31 -25.75 6.30 8.77
N ASP A 32 -26.60 7.14 9.39
CA ASP A 32 -27.41 8.19 8.74
C ASP A 32 -26.55 9.43 8.39
N ARG A 33 -25.90 9.37 7.22
CA ARG A 33 -25.61 10.43 6.23
C ARG A 33 -25.24 11.86 6.67
N THR A 34 -24.89 12.12 7.93
CA THR A 34 -24.64 13.50 8.38
C THR A 34 -23.33 13.71 9.10
N VAL A 35 -22.60 12.67 9.49
CA VAL A 35 -21.19 12.77 9.87
C VAL A 35 -20.53 11.44 9.55
N ALA A 36 -19.92 11.33 8.38
CA ALA A 36 -18.93 10.29 8.15
C ALA A 36 -17.73 10.65 9.04
N GLU A 37 -17.44 9.85 10.06
CA GLU A 37 -16.02 9.67 10.35
C GLU A 37 -15.48 9.03 9.07
N GLU A 38 -14.61 9.77 8.37
CA GLU A 38 -14.07 9.46 7.04
C GLU A 38 -13.25 8.16 7.11
N ARG A 39 -13.93 7.02 7.22
CA ARG A 39 -13.25 5.72 7.21
C ARG A 39 -12.76 5.49 5.79
N THR A 40 -11.45 5.58 5.63
CA THR A 40 -10.74 5.21 4.42
C THR A 40 -10.35 3.74 4.47
N ALA A 41 -9.98 3.19 3.31
CA ALA A 41 -9.30 1.91 3.21
C ALA A 41 -7.94 2.10 2.54
N ASP A 42 -6.96 1.30 2.93
CA ASP A 42 -5.62 1.30 2.34
C ASP A 42 -5.65 0.83 0.87
N TYR A 43 -6.56 -0.11 0.57
CA TYR A 43 -6.79 -0.61 -0.78
C TYR A 43 -8.26 -0.90 -1.02
N ALA A 44 -8.70 -0.70 -2.26
CA ALA A 44 -9.97 -1.23 -2.73
C ALA A 44 -9.89 -1.62 -4.20
N LYS A 45 -10.59 -2.71 -4.53
CA LYS A 45 -10.87 -3.14 -5.89
C LYS A 45 -12.33 -2.91 -6.19
N PHE A 46 -12.61 -2.22 -7.28
CA PHE A 46 -13.97 -2.07 -7.77
C PHE A 46 -14.08 -2.35 -9.27
N VAL A 47 -15.27 -2.76 -9.69
CA VAL A 47 -15.59 -3.00 -11.10
C VAL A 47 -16.86 -2.23 -11.41
N VAL A 48 -16.80 -1.43 -12.47
CA VAL A 48 -17.97 -0.72 -13.01
C VAL A 48 -18.53 -1.44 -14.23
N ASN A 49 -19.85 -1.42 -14.39
CA ASN A 49 -20.50 -1.90 -15.61
C ASN A 49 -20.47 -0.83 -16.71
N SER A 50 -21.03 -1.15 -17.88
CA SER A 50 -21.10 -0.22 -19.02
C SER A 50 -21.99 1.00 -18.80
N ALA A 51 -22.78 1.03 -17.73
CA ALA A 51 -23.58 2.18 -17.31
C ALA A 51 -22.85 3.08 -16.30
N GLY A 52 -21.63 2.71 -15.89
CA GLY A 52 -20.85 3.43 -14.88
C GLY A 52 -21.24 3.10 -13.44
N GLU A 53 -22.07 2.07 -13.22
CA GLU A 53 -22.46 1.63 -11.88
C GLU A 53 -21.46 0.61 -11.33
N VAL A 54 -21.15 0.70 -10.05
CA VAL A 54 -20.30 -0.27 -9.34
C VAL A 54 -21.05 -1.59 -9.19
N VAL A 55 -20.49 -2.66 -9.77
CA VAL A 55 -21.02 -4.04 -9.72
C VAL A 55 -20.18 -4.98 -8.85
N PHE A 56 -18.95 -4.57 -8.51
CA PHE A 56 -18.11 -5.23 -7.53
C PHE A 56 -17.32 -4.16 -6.77
N TYR A 57 -17.17 -4.36 -5.48
CA TYR A 57 -16.31 -3.58 -4.61
C TYR A 57 -15.76 -4.52 -3.54
N ASP A 58 -14.53 -4.32 -3.11
CA ASP A 58 -13.92 -5.02 -1.99
C ASP A 58 -12.79 -4.14 -1.48
N ALA A 59 -12.75 -3.87 -0.18
CA ALA A 59 -11.82 -2.92 0.41
C ALA A 59 -11.15 -3.51 1.64
N TYR A 60 -9.92 -3.07 1.89
CA TYR A 60 -9.03 -3.67 2.87
C TYR A 60 -8.21 -2.59 3.58
N ASP A 61 -8.14 -2.71 4.90
CA ASP A 61 -7.08 -2.13 5.73
C ASP A 61 -5.96 -3.16 5.83
N TRP A 62 -4.72 -2.70 5.72
CA TRP A 62 -3.55 -3.55 5.89
C TRP A 62 -3.16 -3.63 7.37
N ASP A 63 -2.91 -4.84 7.85
CA ASP A 63 -2.47 -5.09 9.22
C ASP A 63 -0.97 -4.81 9.37
N ASP A 64 -0.16 -5.20 8.39
CA ASP A 64 1.27 -4.88 8.28
C ASP A 64 1.73 -5.01 6.81
N SER A 65 3.03 -4.87 6.60
CA SER A 65 3.71 -5.10 5.34
C SER A 65 5.03 -5.84 5.55
N ILE A 66 5.43 -6.63 4.55
CA ILE A 66 6.70 -7.35 4.54
C ILE A 66 7.50 -6.99 3.29
N LEU A 67 8.73 -6.52 3.48
CA LEU A 67 9.70 -6.35 2.41
C LEU A 67 10.33 -7.72 2.13
N VAL A 68 10.03 -8.29 0.96
CA VAL A 68 10.34 -9.67 0.60
C VAL A 68 11.85 -9.87 0.47
N GLU A 69 12.40 -10.78 1.27
CA GLU A 69 13.74 -11.33 1.11
C GLU A 69 13.70 -12.59 0.25
N SER A 70 12.77 -13.51 0.53
CA SER A 70 12.57 -14.75 -0.21
C SER A 70 11.19 -15.36 0.03
N VAL A 71 10.81 -16.34 -0.78
CA VAL A 71 9.60 -17.15 -0.60
C VAL A 71 10.00 -18.62 -0.62
N GLU A 72 9.53 -19.39 0.36
CA GLU A 72 9.74 -20.85 0.44
C GLU A 72 8.49 -21.52 1.01
N ASP A 73 7.99 -22.56 0.32
CA ASP A 73 6.81 -23.35 0.73
C ASP A 73 5.56 -22.52 1.08
N GLY A 74 5.32 -21.41 0.36
CA GLY A 74 4.19 -20.50 0.60
C GLY A 74 4.40 -19.48 1.72
N ILE A 75 5.54 -19.55 2.43
CA ILE A 75 5.92 -18.61 3.47
C ILE A 75 6.74 -17.48 2.83
N VAL A 76 6.32 -16.25 3.07
CA VAL A 76 7.03 -15.04 2.67
C VAL A 76 7.98 -14.65 3.79
N TYR A 77 9.27 -14.66 3.50
CA TYR A 77 10.32 -14.24 4.42
C TYR A 77 10.75 -12.83 4.08
N GLY A 78 10.76 -11.97 5.08
CA GLY A 78 11.37 -10.65 5.06
C GLY A 78 12.52 -10.57 6.04
N TYR A 79 13.14 -9.40 6.13
CA TYR A 79 14.30 -9.14 6.96
C TYR A 79 13.95 -9.13 8.47
N GLY A 80 13.86 -10.34 9.06
CA GLY A 80 13.47 -10.54 10.46
C GLY A 80 11.96 -10.72 10.69
N GLN A 81 11.21 -10.94 9.62
CA GLN A 81 9.75 -11.16 9.62
C GLN A 81 9.42 -12.37 8.74
N GLU A 82 8.32 -13.06 9.02
CA GLU A 82 7.78 -14.12 8.17
C GLU A 82 6.25 -14.08 8.22
N GLU A 83 5.60 -14.41 7.11
CA GLU A 83 4.14 -14.53 7.01
C GLU A 83 3.78 -15.77 6.16
N ASP A 84 2.87 -16.61 6.66
CA ASP A 84 2.37 -17.76 5.90
C ASP A 84 1.25 -17.30 4.95
N ALA A 85 1.64 -17.02 3.70
CA ALA A 85 0.73 -16.52 2.67
C ALA A 85 0.19 -17.66 1.76
N SER A 86 0.29 -18.92 2.20
CA SER A 86 -0.11 -20.09 1.40
C SER A 86 -1.57 -20.05 0.95
N ASP A 87 -2.44 -19.52 1.80
CA ASP A 87 -3.89 -19.43 1.56
C ASP A 87 -4.35 -18.04 1.11
N TYR A 88 -3.42 -17.09 0.95
CA TYR A 88 -3.76 -15.71 0.67
C TYR A 88 -4.20 -15.51 -0.79
N THR A 89 -5.19 -14.64 -0.98
CA THR A 89 -5.42 -14.03 -2.30
C THR A 89 -4.47 -12.85 -2.46
N ILE A 90 -3.41 -13.05 -3.25
CA ILE A 90 -2.41 -12.02 -3.50
C ILE A 90 -2.71 -11.34 -4.83
N VAL A 91 -2.70 -10.00 -4.84
CA VAL A 91 -2.87 -9.21 -6.06
C VAL A 91 -1.67 -8.32 -6.36
N GLN A 92 -1.43 -8.12 -7.65
CA GLN A 92 -0.51 -7.12 -8.17
C GLN A 92 -1.18 -6.44 -9.37
N ASP A 93 -1.19 -5.11 -9.40
CA ASP A 93 -1.87 -4.32 -10.44
C ASP A 93 -3.33 -4.77 -10.68
N GLY A 94 -4.04 -5.12 -9.59
CA GLY A 94 -5.42 -5.59 -9.60
C GLY A 94 -5.62 -7.02 -10.15
N GLN A 95 -4.56 -7.73 -10.53
CA GLN A 95 -4.59 -9.12 -10.97
C GLN A 95 -4.14 -10.06 -9.87
N THR A 96 -4.77 -11.22 -9.76
CA THR A 96 -4.33 -12.26 -8.83
C THR A 96 -3.04 -12.91 -9.35
N ILE A 97 -2.04 -13.01 -8.47
CA ILE A 97 -0.76 -13.68 -8.73
C ILE A 97 -0.56 -14.83 -7.73
N SER A 98 0.43 -15.68 -7.98
CA SER A 98 0.85 -16.69 -7.00
C SER A 98 1.82 -16.08 -5.99
N VAL A 99 1.86 -16.63 -4.77
CA VAL A 99 2.90 -16.29 -3.78
C VAL A 99 4.32 -16.58 -4.32
N ASP A 100 4.45 -17.60 -5.17
CA ASP A 100 5.71 -17.96 -5.83
C ASP A 100 6.15 -16.94 -6.90
N ASP A 101 5.27 -16.01 -7.30
CA ASP A 101 5.59 -14.95 -8.27
C ASP A 101 6.25 -13.72 -7.60
N LEU A 102 6.24 -13.65 -6.26
CA LEU A 102 6.89 -12.57 -5.50
C LEU A 102 8.41 -12.65 -5.69
N ASN A 103 9.03 -11.49 -5.92
CA ASN A 103 10.46 -11.37 -6.01
C ASN A 103 11.07 -10.69 -4.79
N ARG A 104 12.36 -10.95 -4.57
CA ARG A 104 13.16 -10.21 -3.60
C ARG A 104 13.08 -8.71 -3.86
N GLY A 105 12.72 -7.97 -2.82
CA GLY A 105 12.55 -6.53 -2.82
C GLY A 105 11.13 -6.07 -3.14
N ASP A 106 10.19 -6.97 -3.41
CA ASP A 106 8.77 -6.63 -3.43
C ASP A 106 8.30 -6.23 -2.03
N ILE A 107 7.35 -5.31 -1.93
CA ILE A 107 6.63 -5.08 -0.68
C ILE A 107 5.22 -5.68 -0.77
N LEU A 108 4.92 -6.57 0.17
CA LEU A 108 3.63 -7.22 0.29
C LEU A 108 2.90 -6.61 1.48
N TYR A 109 1.84 -5.85 1.23
CA TYR A 109 0.90 -5.39 2.23
C TYR A 109 -0.19 -6.43 2.43
N TYR A 110 -0.61 -6.69 3.66
CA TYR A 110 -1.55 -7.78 3.90
C TYR A 110 -2.53 -7.54 5.03
N ASN A 111 -3.68 -8.20 4.91
CA ASN A 111 -4.69 -8.35 5.96
C ASN A 111 -4.76 -9.83 6.33
N VAL A 112 -4.45 -10.15 7.59
CA VAL A 112 -4.33 -11.52 8.10
C VAL A 112 -5.70 -12.17 8.20
N ASP A 113 -6.68 -11.46 8.74
CA ASP A 113 -8.03 -12.00 8.96
C ASP A 113 -8.74 -12.30 7.63
N ALA A 114 -8.51 -11.49 6.61
CA ALA A 114 -9.09 -11.65 5.28
C ALA A 114 -8.30 -12.59 4.37
N GLU A 115 -7.09 -13.02 4.77
CA GLU A 115 -6.14 -13.78 3.94
C GLU A 115 -5.98 -13.11 2.56
N TYR A 116 -5.77 -11.78 2.55
CA TYR A 116 -5.69 -10.98 1.33
C TYR A 116 -4.47 -10.07 1.37
N ALA A 117 -3.76 -9.97 0.26
CA ALA A 117 -2.57 -9.14 0.18
C ALA A 117 -2.38 -8.48 -1.17
N GLU A 118 -1.61 -7.40 -1.16
CA GLU A 118 -1.23 -6.63 -2.34
C GLU A 118 0.29 -6.50 -2.43
N VAL A 119 0.84 -6.83 -3.59
CA VAL A 119 2.19 -6.42 -3.97
C VAL A 119 2.11 -5.02 -4.59
N TYR A 120 2.71 -4.03 -3.93
CA TYR A 120 2.66 -2.63 -4.37
C TYR A 120 4.04 -1.96 -4.34
N ASN A 121 4.71 -1.95 -5.50
CA ASN A 121 6.06 -1.41 -5.62
C ASN A 121 6.06 0.02 -6.17
N ASN A 122 5.81 1.01 -5.31
CA ASN A 122 6.02 2.43 -5.66
C ASN A 122 7.34 2.92 -5.09
N LEU A 123 8.34 3.06 -5.97
CA LEU A 123 9.72 3.35 -5.57
C LEU A 123 10.15 4.74 -6.04
N VAL A 124 10.79 5.48 -5.15
CA VAL A 124 11.46 6.75 -5.45
C VAL A 124 12.92 6.63 -5.02
N SER A 125 13.85 6.95 -5.91
CA SER A 125 15.28 7.02 -5.57
C SER A 125 15.80 8.43 -5.77
N GLY A 126 16.57 8.94 -4.82
CA GLY A 126 17.12 10.30 -4.88
C GLY A 126 18.01 10.62 -3.68
N GLU A 127 18.60 11.81 -3.71
CA GLU A 127 19.47 12.32 -2.64
C GLU A 127 18.63 12.96 -1.53
N VAL A 128 19.06 12.80 -0.28
CA VAL A 128 18.41 13.45 0.87
C VAL A 128 18.86 14.91 0.95
N GLU A 129 17.92 15.84 0.79
CA GLU A 129 18.22 17.27 0.83
C GLU A 129 17.96 17.90 2.20
N SER A 130 16.94 17.43 2.92
CA SER A 130 16.52 17.96 4.22
C SER A 130 15.71 16.94 5.00
N VAL A 131 15.84 16.94 6.32
CA VAL A 131 15.12 16.05 7.23
C VAL A 131 14.37 16.90 8.27
N PHE A 132 13.11 16.57 8.51
CA PHE A 132 12.24 17.18 9.52
C PHE A 132 11.90 16.15 10.61
N GLU A 133 10.97 16.48 11.51
CA GLU A 133 10.60 15.55 12.60
C GLU A 133 9.89 14.29 12.07
N GLU A 134 9.02 14.46 11.07
CA GLU A 134 8.15 13.39 10.55
C GLU A 134 8.22 13.24 9.01
N SER A 135 9.05 14.04 8.34
CA SER A 135 9.15 14.07 6.88
C SER A 135 10.58 14.31 6.38
N VAL A 136 10.85 13.90 5.13
CA VAL A 136 12.15 14.04 4.46
C VAL A 136 11.97 14.58 3.05
N VAL A 137 12.89 15.43 2.61
CA VAL A 137 12.95 15.94 1.24
C VAL A 137 13.94 15.12 0.44
N VAL A 138 13.46 14.47 -0.62
CA VAL A 138 14.26 13.70 -1.57
C VAL A 138 14.02 14.24 -2.96
N ASP A 139 15.08 14.68 -3.64
CA ASP A 139 15.03 15.35 -4.97
C ASP A 139 13.95 16.45 -5.06
N GLY A 140 13.85 17.28 -4.01
CA GLY A 140 12.91 18.40 -3.94
C GLY A 140 11.45 18.04 -3.64
N VAL A 141 11.12 16.78 -3.36
CA VAL A 141 9.78 16.33 -2.95
C VAL A 141 9.79 15.88 -1.49
N GLU A 142 8.82 16.34 -0.72
CA GLU A 142 8.67 15.99 0.70
C GLU A 142 7.80 14.75 0.88
N TYR A 143 8.27 13.80 1.70
CA TYR A 143 7.59 12.54 2.01
C TYR A 143 7.51 12.33 3.52
N GLU A 144 6.34 11.92 4.01
CA GLU A 144 6.15 11.54 5.42
C GLU A 144 6.70 10.13 5.68
N TYR A 145 7.31 9.91 6.85
CA TYR A 145 7.87 8.61 7.23
C TYR A 145 7.41 8.08 8.58
N ASN A 146 6.32 8.61 9.14
CA ASN A 146 5.75 8.12 10.40
C ASN A 146 5.51 6.59 10.34
N GLY A 147 6.22 5.84 11.18
CA GLY A 147 6.13 4.37 11.23
C GLY A 147 6.96 3.62 10.17
N ALA A 148 7.74 4.31 9.36
CA ALA A 148 8.61 3.71 8.35
C ALA A 148 9.76 2.90 8.98
N ARG A 149 10.30 1.97 8.19
CA ARG A 149 11.43 1.10 8.54
C ARG A 149 12.64 1.38 7.65
N TYR A 150 13.84 1.26 8.17
CA TYR A 150 15.09 1.28 7.40
C TYR A 150 15.67 -0.12 7.30
N LEU A 151 16.03 -0.54 6.08
CA LEU A 151 16.81 -1.75 5.83
C LEU A 151 18.29 -1.39 5.69
N ALA A 152 19.09 -1.83 6.66
CA ALA A 152 20.54 -1.69 6.60
C ALA A 152 21.17 -2.72 5.64
N ALA A 153 22.36 -2.41 5.14
CA ALA A 153 23.10 -3.26 4.20
C ALA A 153 23.42 -4.67 4.74
N ASP A 154 23.43 -4.87 6.06
CA ASP A 154 23.64 -6.18 6.69
C ASP A 154 22.35 -7.02 6.82
N GLY A 155 21.21 -6.52 6.31
CA GLY A 155 19.91 -7.16 6.39
C GLY A 155 19.13 -6.84 7.67
N THR A 156 19.62 -5.92 8.52
CA THR A 156 18.90 -5.52 9.74
C THR A 156 17.81 -4.50 9.42
N ILE A 157 16.59 -4.74 9.94
CA ILE A 157 15.51 -3.76 9.97
C ILE A 157 15.54 -2.97 11.28
N GLN A 158 15.40 -1.66 11.17
CA GLN A 158 15.19 -0.77 12.32
C GLN A 158 14.11 0.27 12.01
N ASN A 159 13.54 0.87 13.04
CA ASN A 159 12.62 2.00 12.84
C ASN A 159 13.40 3.15 12.19
N LEU A 160 12.77 3.80 11.22
CA LEU A 160 13.31 5.01 10.63
C LEU A 160 13.11 6.17 11.59
N ASP A 161 14.12 7.01 11.73
CA ASP A 161 14.04 8.28 12.44
C ASP A 161 14.88 9.34 11.72
N ALA A 162 14.68 10.60 12.12
CA ALA A 162 15.39 11.73 11.56
C ALA A 162 16.92 11.60 11.66
N THR A 163 17.43 11.00 12.76
CA THR A 163 18.88 10.87 12.97
C THR A 163 19.50 9.99 11.90
N LEU A 164 18.84 8.88 11.56
CA LEU A 164 19.31 7.98 10.51
C LEU A 164 19.29 8.64 9.13
N LEU A 165 18.24 9.41 8.82
CA LEU A 165 18.14 10.11 7.53
C LEU A 165 19.15 11.25 7.40
N GLU A 166 19.47 11.94 8.49
CA GLU A 166 20.47 13.01 8.53
C GLU A 166 21.87 12.50 8.13
N GLU A 167 22.19 11.22 8.37
CA GLU A 167 23.46 10.62 7.95
C GLU A 167 23.65 10.64 6.43
N PHE A 168 22.56 10.65 5.65
CA PHE A 168 22.60 10.66 4.18
C PHE A 168 22.75 12.06 3.57
N ILE A 169 22.55 13.13 4.34
CA ILE A 169 22.73 14.50 3.84
C ILE A 169 24.19 14.76 3.44
N ASP A 170 25.14 14.19 4.18
CA ASP A 170 26.57 14.44 3.98
C ASP A 170 27.24 13.42 3.03
N THR A 171 26.55 12.36 2.60
CA THR A 171 27.13 11.30 1.77
C THR A 171 26.96 11.52 0.27
N ASP A 172 26.00 12.35 -0.15
CA ASP A 172 25.54 12.46 -1.54
C ASP A 172 25.15 11.07 -2.14
N GLU A 173 24.87 10.07 -1.29
CA GLU A 173 24.47 8.73 -1.73
C GLU A 173 22.94 8.66 -1.83
N PRO A 174 22.38 8.20 -2.95
CA PRO A 174 20.94 8.12 -3.11
C PRO A 174 20.36 7.01 -2.23
N ILE A 175 19.21 7.31 -1.62
CA ILE A 175 18.38 6.32 -0.94
C ILE A 175 17.21 5.93 -1.84
N THR A 176 16.62 4.75 -1.60
CA THR A 176 15.37 4.32 -2.23
C THR A 176 14.27 4.26 -1.19
N LEU A 177 13.19 5.00 -1.45
CA LEU A 177 11.95 5.03 -0.69
C LEU A 177 10.96 4.05 -1.30
N TYR A 178 10.35 3.23 -0.45
CA TYR A 178 9.17 2.42 -0.76
C TYR A 178 7.94 3.15 -0.21
N LEU A 179 7.05 3.57 -1.10
CA LEU A 179 5.87 4.35 -0.74
C LEU A 179 4.63 3.46 -0.67
N ASN A 180 3.77 3.69 0.33
CA ASN A 180 2.44 3.10 0.38
C ASN A 180 1.48 3.80 -0.60
N ARG A 181 0.22 3.35 -0.61
CA ARG A 181 -0.83 3.92 -1.47
C ARG A 181 -1.24 5.34 -1.13
N GLU A 182 -0.88 5.85 0.04
CA GLU A 182 -1.08 7.26 0.45
C GLU A 182 0.10 8.16 0.05
N GLY A 183 1.22 7.57 -0.37
CA GLY A 183 2.47 8.28 -0.66
C GLY A 183 3.40 8.43 0.55
N HIS A 184 3.07 7.82 1.69
CA HIS A 184 3.94 7.79 2.87
C HIS A 184 4.99 6.69 2.73
N ILE A 185 6.16 6.89 3.33
CA ILE A 185 7.27 5.94 3.29
C ILE A 185 6.93 4.75 4.19
N SER A 186 7.00 3.54 3.64
CA SER A 186 6.98 2.28 4.40
C SER A 186 8.38 1.77 4.69
N TYR A 187 9.28 1.79 3.70
CA TYR A 187 10.68 1.38 3.85
C TYR A 187 11.65 2.35 3.20
N VAL A 188 12.83 2.50 3.79
CA VAL A 188 14.00 3.15 3.19
C VAL A 188 15.12 2.13 3.06
N ILE A 189 15.76 2.10 1.90
CA ILE A 189 16.90 1.24 1.62
C ILE A 189 18.03 2.09 1.05
N ALA A 190 19.22 1.98 1.64
CA ALA A 190 20.46 2.53 1.09
C ALA A 190 21.28 1.40 0.44
N ASP A 191 21.69 1.60 -0.82
CA ASP A 191 22.59 0.73 -1.60
C ASP A 191 22.46 -0.79 -1.29
N PHE A 192 21.35 -1.39 -1.70
CA PHE A 192 21.14 -2.84 -1.54
C PHE A 192 21.21 -3.55 -2.88
N GLU A 193 22.37 -4.15 -3.17
CA GLU A 193 22.57 -4.99 -4.36
C GLU A 193 21.56 -6.15 -4.37
N GLY A 194 20.93 -6.38 -5.52
CA GLY A 194 20.08 -7.56 -5.74
C GLY A 194 18.58 -7.38 -5.51
N ILE A 195 18.08 -6.14 -5.37
CA ILE A 195 16.64 -5.85 -5.53
C ILE A 195 16.22 -6.18 -6.97
N SER A 196 15.18 -6.99 -7.13
CA SER A 196 14.61 -7.35 -8.43
C SER A 196 13.10 -7.38 -8.31
N VAL A 197 12.49 -6.21 -8.10
CA VAL A 197 11.04 -6.10 -7.95
C VAL A 197 10.28 -6.65 -9.16
N THR A 198 9.12 -7.24 -8.90
CA THR A 198 8.11 -7.50 -9.95
C THR A 198 7.73 -6.15 -10.59
N GLY A 199 7.74 -6.10 -11.92
CA GLY A 199 7.48 -4.86 -12.66
C GLY A 199 5.99 -4.55 -12.78
N ASN A 200 5.64 -3.25 -12.70
CA ASN A 200 4.28 -2.77 -12.93
C ASN A 200 3.83 -3.15 -14.35
N GLY A 201 2.77 -3.95 -14.46
CA GLY A 201 2.08 -4.18 -15.71
C GLY A 201 1.44 -2.88 -16.20
N VAL A 202 1.38 -2.67 -17.53
CA VAL A 202 0.68 -1.51 -18.11
C VAL A 202 -0.82 -1.70 -17.94
N PHE A 203 -1.37 -1.21 -16.84
CA PHE A 203 -2.81 -1.13 -16.59
C PHE A 203 -3.19 0.30 -16.18
N LEU A 204 -4.43 0.67 -16.48
CA LEU A 204 -4.99 1.98 -16.15
C LEU A 204 -5.21 2.03 -14.63
N ASN A 205 -4.16 2.36 -13.89
CA ASN A 205 -4.25 2.66 -12.47
C ASN A 205 -4.65 4.14 -12.35
N SER A 206 -5.78 4.42 -11.70
CA SER A 206 -6.09 5.79 -11.28
C SER A 206 -5.01 6.24 -10.30
N GLU A 207 -4.36 7.37 -10.59
CA GLU A 207 -3.35 7.96 -9.72
C GLU A 207 -3.99 8.30 -8.34
N ILE A 208 -3.52 7.63 -7.28
CA ILE A 208 -3.34 8.13 -5.90
C ILE A 208 -4.57 8.21 -4.93
N ASN A 209 -4.28 7.74 -3.69
CA ASN A 209 -4.76 8.01 -2.31
C ASN A 209 -6.21 7.78 -1.86
N ALA A 210 -6.33 6.95 -0.79
CA ALA A 210 -7.42 6.83 0.17
C ALA A 210 -8.84 6.65 -0.41
N PHE A 211 -9.32 5.42 -0.42
CA PHE A 211 -10.69 5.10 -0.84
C PHE A 211 -11.69 5.60 0.19
N ALA A 212 -12.58 6.53 -0.19
CA ALA A 212 -13.64 7.05 0.66
C ALA A 212 -15.02 6.55 0.21
N GLN A 213 -16.01 6.57 1.08
CA GLN A 213 -17.38 6.21 0.71
C GLN A 213 -18.35 7.18 1.38
N GLY A 214 -19.43 7.61 0.71
CA GLY A 214 -20.35 8.61 1.26
C GLY A 214 -21.63 8.85 0.46
N THR A 215 -22.19 10.06 0.54
CA THR A 215 -23.31 10.51 -0.31
C THR A 215 -23.18 11.99 -0.58
N ARG A 216 -23.46 12.42 -1.81
CA ARG A 216 -23.36 13.83 -2.23
C ARG A 216 -24.17 14.76 -1.31
N ALA A 217 -23.49 15.72 -0.67
CA ALA A 217 -24.17 16.88 -0.08
C ALA A 217 -24.78 17.72 -1.23
N LEU A 218 -26.08 18.03 -1.12
CA LEU A 218 -26.81 18.91 -2.05
C LEU A 218 -26.30 20.34 -2.00
#